data_AF-A0A8X6YIY1-F1
#
_entry.id   AF-A0A8X6YIY1-F1
#
_cell.length_a   1.000
_cell.length_b   1.000
_cell.length_c   1.000
_cell.angle_alpha   90.00
_cell.angle_beta   90.00
_cell.angle_gamma   90.00
#
_symmetry.space_group_name_H-M   'P 1'
#
loop_
_entity.id
_entity.type
_entity.pdbx_description
1 polymer ?
#
loop_
_entity_poly.entity_id
_entity_poly.type
_entity_poly.pdbx_seq_one_letter_code
_entity_poly.pdbx_strand_id
1 'polypeptide(L)'
;MAEVTAVKIPPYNFSDPQLWFSTCERTFALGVPKAITDTCTKFNYIVASLPPEAAAIIRNLIITPDETDPYGAIKAQLIQRTGESSQQEIRKLLTGEELGDRKPSELLRAMKNLKASSNVIFVQHHWRKYSQVQRGVENLLGNCLLSNDQQCEKRLDLSLE
;
A
#
# COMPACT_ATOMS: atom_id res chain seq x y z
N MET A 1 25.39 30.85 -15.18
CA MET A 1 25.23 29.38 -15.03
C MET A 1 23.78 29.15 -14.67
N ALA A 2 23.02 28.39 -15.46
CA ALA A 2 21.64 28.07 -15.11
C ALA A 2 21.64 27.15 -13.88
N GLU A 3 20.94 27.53 -12.83
CA GLU A 3 20.78 26.72 -11.63
C GLU A 3 19.95 25.48 -12.00
N VAL A 4 20.61 24.32 -12.08
CA VAL A 4 19.93 23.04 -12.33
C VAL A 4 19.33 22.59 -11.02
N THR A 5 18.06 22.90 -10.78
CA THR A 5 17.36 22.42 -9.59
C THR A 5 17.03 20.95 -9.77
N ALA A 6 17.63 20.09 -8.93
CA ALA A 6 17.35 18.66 -8.95
C ALA A 6 15.86 18.40 -8.66
N VAL A 7 15.27 17.44 -9.37
CA VAL A 7 13.88 17.05 -9.21
C VAL A 7 13.66 16.47 -7.81
N LYS A 8 12.69 17.01 -7.07
CA LYS A 8 12.34 16.54 -5.72
C LYS A 8 11.30 15.43 -5.80
N ILE A 9 11.73 14.20 -5.54
CA ILE A 9 10.83 13.04 -5.47
C ILE A 9 10.14 13.03 -4.10
N PRO A 10 8.80 12.85 -4.04
CA PRO A 10 8.09 12.74 -2.78
C PRO A 10 8.49 11.46 -2.02
N PRO A 11 8.33 11.41 -0.68
CA PRO A 11 8.56 10.21 0.10
C PRO A 11 7.76 9.01 -0.45
N TYR A 12 8.38 7.83 -0.43
CA TYR A 12 7.74 6.61 -0.91
C TYR A 12 6.47 6.28 -0.11
N ASN A 13 5.38 5.96 -0.83
CA ASN A 13 4.11 5.58 -0.24
C ASN A 13 3.91 4.06 -0.35
N PHE A 14 4.17 3.34 0.74
CA PHE A 14 3.91 1.90 0.81
C PHE A 14 2.43 1.55 0.64
N SER A 15 1.53 2.47 1.01
CA SER A 15 0.09 2.25 0.95
C SER A 15 -0.47 2.33 -0.48
N ASP A 16 0.12 3.16 -1.33
CA ASP A 16 -0.29 3.24 -2.72
C ASP A 16 0.92 3.54 -3.63
N PRO A 17 1.70 2.49 -3.96
CA PRO A 17 2.85 2.63 -4.85
C PRO A 17 2.45 3.14 -6.23
N GLN A 18 1.25 2.81 -6.71
CA GLN A 18 0.76 3.24 -8.02
C GLN A 18 0.51 4.75 -8.07
N LEU A 19 -0.13 5.30 -7.03
CA LEU A 19 -0.29 6.75 -6.86
C LEU A 19 1.06 7.45 -6.71
N TRP A 20 1.99 6.86 -5.96
CA TRP A 20 3.33 7.41 -5.78
C TRP A 20 4.09 7.52 -7.11
N PHE A 21 4.13 6.45 -7.90
CA PHE A 21 4.74 6.50 -9.24
C PHE A 21 4.03 7.52 -10.14
N SER A 22 2.69 7.61 -10.09
CA SER A 22 1.94 8.61 -10.86
C SER A 22 2.34 10.04 -10.50
N THR A 23 2.65 10.28 -9.22
CA THR A 23 3.16 11.57 -8.75
C THR A 23 4.58 11.82 -9.26
N CYS A 24 5.45 10.81 -9.19
CA CYS A 24 6.82 10.90 -9.70
C CYS A 24 6.86 11.24 -11.20
N GLU A 25 6.00 10.63 -12.03
CA GLU A 25 5.89 10.95 -13.47
C GLU A 25 5.55 12.42 -13.71
N ARG A 26 4.66 13.00 -12.89
CA ARG A 26 4.31 14.42 -12.96
C ARG A 26 5.52 15.28 -12.59
N THR A 27 6.26 14.90 -11.55
CA THR A 27 7.47 15.63 -11.15
C THR A 27 8.55 15.57 -12.25
N PHE A 28 8.73 14.41 -12.90
CA PHE A 28 9.63 14.28 -14.04
C PHE A 28 9.20 15.15 -15.23
N ALA A 29 7.89 15.21 -15.52
CA ALA A 29 7.36 16.06 -16.59
C ALA A 29 7.53 17.55 -16.30
N LEU A 30 7.55 17.95 -15.04
CA LEU A 30 7.77 19.33 -14.57
C LEU A 30 9.25 19.68 -14.35
N GLY A 31 10.19 18.79 -14.72
CA GLY A 31 11.63 19.05 -14.60
C GLY A 31 12.04 20.32 -15.34
N VAL A 32 12.90 21.13 -14.71
CA VAL A 32 13.43 22.40 -15.26
C VAL A 32 14.94 22.24 -15.46
N PRO A 33 15.51 22.64 -16.61
CA PRO A 33 14.89 23.38 -17.72
C PRO A 33 14.09 22.54 -18.73
N LYS A 34 14.13 21.21 -18.64
CA LYS A 34 13.38 20.28 -19.51
C LYS A 34 12.89 19.09 -18.71
N ALA A 35 11.75 18.54 -19.13
CA ALA A 35 11.21 17.28 -18.62
C ALA A 35 12.25 16.14 -18.67
N ILE A 36 12.25 15.32 -17.62
CA ILE A 36 13.08 14.12 -17.54
C ILE A 36 12.37 12.99 -18.28
N THR A 37 12.89 12.66 -19.46
CA THR A 37 12.33 11.61 -20.33
C THR A 37 13.16 10.33 -20.35
N ASP A 38 14.45 10.43 -20.01
CA ASP A 38 15.38 9.31 -20.02
C ASP A 38 15.08 8.29 -18.92
N THR A 39 14.94 7.02 -19.30
CA THR A 39 14.54 5.93 -18.39
C THR A 39 15.59 5.66 -17.33
N CYS A 40 16.87 5.66 -17.69
CA CYS A 40 17.99 5.50 -16.77
C CYS A 40 18.03 6.63 -15.72
N THR A 41 17.79 7.87 -16.15
CA THR A 41 17.71 9.03 -15.25
C THR A 41 16.54 8.89 -14.28
N LYS A 42 15.33 8.53 -14.76
CA LYS A 42 14.18 8.26 -13.89
C LYS A 42 14.48 7.15 -12.88
N PHE A 43 15.08 6.05 -13.33
CA PHE A 43 15.50 4.94 -12.48
C PHE A 43 16.40 5.43 -11.33
N ASN A 44 17.43 6.23 -11.62
CA ASN A 44 18.35 6.76 -10.61
C ASN A 44 17.63 7.63 -9.57
N TYR A 45 16.70 8.49 -9.99
CA TYR A 45 15.89 9.30 -9.08
C TYR A 45 15.02 8.43 -8.16
N ILE A 46 14.39 7.39 -8.71
CA ILE A 46 13.57 6.48 -7.92
C ILE A 46 14.45 5.75 -6.90
N VAL A 47 15.54 5.11 -7.32
CA VAL A 47 16.42 4.36 -6.41
C VAL A 47 16.97 5.25 -5.29
N ALA A 48 17.37 6.48 -5.58
CA ALA A 48 17.84 7.43 -4.58
C ALA A 48 16.76 7.89 -3.59
N SER A 49 15.49 7.79 -3.97
CA SER A 49 14.34 8.20 -3.14
C SER A 49 13.73 7.07 -2.30
N LEU A 50 14.08 5.81 -2.58
CA LEU A 50 13.48 4.67 -1.90
C LEU A 50 14.06 4.50 -0.48
N PRO A 51 13.20 4.27 0.53
CA PRO A 51 13.66 3.84 1.84
C PRO A 51 14.25 2.41 1.76
N PRO A 52 15.13 2.02 2.70
CA PRO A 52 15.82 0.72 2.68
C PRO A 52 14.87 -0.48 2.53
N GLU A 53 13.71 -0.43 3.17
CA GLU A 53 12.70 -1.49 3.15
C GLU A 53 12.10 -1.67 1.75
N ALA A 54 11.83 -0.58 1.02
CA ALA A 54 11.33 -0.64 -0.34
C ALA A 54 12.42 -1.05 -1.33
N ALA A 55 13.66 -0.57 -1.14
CA ALA A 55 14.80 -0.95 -1.96
C ALA A 55 15.10 -2.47 -1.84
N ALA A 56 14.91 -3.05 -0.65
CA ALA A 56 15.10 -4.48 -0.42
C ALA A 56 14.13 -5.34 -1.27
N ILE A 57 12.89 -4.89 -1.48
CA ILE A 57 11.87 -5.59 -2.29
C ILE A 57 12.33 -5.79 -3.74
N ILE A 58 13.07 -4.83 -4.29
CA ILE A 58 13.54 -4.83 -5.69
C ILE A 58 15.06 -4.90 -5.81
N ARG A 59 15.77 -5.38 -4.76
CA ARG A 59 17.24 -5.40 -4.70
C ARG A 59 17.90 -5.96 -5.95
N ASN A 60 17.36 -7.05 -6.49
CA ASN A 60 17.92 -7.70 -7.68
C ASN A 60 17.88 -6.78 -8.91
N LEU A 61 16.85 -5.95 -9.05
CA LEU A 61 16.71 -4.99 -10.15
C LEU A 61 17.57 -3.75 -9.95
N ILE A 62 17.95 -3.43 -8.71
CA ILE A 62 18.89 -2.34 -8.43
C ILE A 62 20.31 -2.76 -8.76
N ILE A 63 20.70 -3.99 -8.39
CA ILE A 63 22.04 -4.54 -8.64
C ILE A 63 22.22 -4.89 -10.13
N THR A 64 21.19 -5.45 -10.75
CA THR A 64 21.19 -5.85 -12.16
C THR A 64 19.97 -5.21 -12.82
N PRO A 65 20.07 -3.91 -13.20
CA PRO A 65 18.98 -3.21 -13.87
C PRO A 65 18.72 -3.78 -15.26
N ASP A 66 17.48 -3.64 -15.72
CA ASP A 66 17.12 -3.94 -17.11
C ASP A 66 17.88 -3.02 -18.07
N GLU A 67 18.41 -3.59 -19.16
CA GLU A 67 19.24 -2.86 -20.12
C GLU A 67 18.43 -1.88 -21.00
N THR A 68 17.12 -2.14 -21.17
CA THR A 68 16.25 -1.43 -22.11
C THR A 68 15.32 -0.44 -21.43
N ASP A 69 14.68 -0.85 -20.33
CA ASP A 69 13.76 -0.01 -19.56
C ASP A 69 13.88 -0.28 -18.05
N PRO A 70 14.97 0.19 -17.41
CA PRO A 70 15.20 -0.03 -15.99
C PRO A 70 14.09 0.60 -15.13
N TYR A 71 13.52 1.72 -15.58
CA TYR A 71 12.45 2.41 -14.87
C TYR A 71 11.12 1.64 -14.93
N GLY A 72 10.72 1.16 -16.11
CA GLY A 72 9.52 0.34 -16.27
C GLY A 72 9.60 -0.96 -15.46
N ALA A 73 10.76 -1.62 -15.47
CA ALA A 73 11.00 -2.84 -14.72
C ALA A 73 10.81 -2.65 -13.20
N ILE A 74 11.44 -1.62 -12.61
CA ILE A 74 11.27 -1.36 -11.17
C ILE A 74 9.85 -0.94 -10.82
N LYS A 75 9.19 -0.15 -11.68
CA LYS A 75 7.82 0.31 -11.45
C LYS A 75 6.85 -0.86 -11.38
N ALA A 76 6.94 -1.77 -12.36
CA ALA A 76 6.09 -2.96 -12.40
C ALA A 76 6.33 -3.87 -11.18
N GLN A 77 7.59 -4.18 -10.88
CA GLN A 77 7.94 -5.10 -9.80
C GLN A 77 7.63 -4.54 -8.41
N LEU A 78 7.87 -3.24 -8.18
CA LEU A 78 7.60 -2.63 -6.88
C LEU A 78 6.09 -2.56 -6.61
N ILE A 79 5.28 -2.18 -7.61
CA ILE A 79 3.81 -2.21 -7.50
C ILE A 79 3.30 -3.64 -7.23
N GLN A 80 3.81 -4.61 -7.99
CA GLN A 80 3.40 -6.01 -7.85
C GLN A 80 3.73 -6.56 -6.45
N ARG A 81 4.99 -6.49 -6.03
CA ARG A 81 5.47 -7.13 -4.79
C ARG A 81 4.91 -6.45 -3.54
N THR A 82 4.75 -5.13 -3.55
CA THR A 82 4.07 -4.44 -2.44
C THR A 82 2.59 -4.82 -2.40
N GLY A 83 1.91 -4.92 -3.54
CA GLY A 83 0.52 -5.37 -3.60
C GLY A 83 0.32 -6.82 -3.11
N GLU A 84 1.21 -7.73 -3.48
CA GLU A 84 1.20 -9.12 -2.99
C GLU A 84 1.41 -9.19 -1.48
N SER A 85 2.35 -8.40 -0.93
CA SER A 85 2.58 -8.31 0.51
C SER A 85 1.34 -7.84 1.26
N SER A 86 0.69 -6.76 0.80
CA SER A 86 -0.54 -6.25 1.42
C SER A 86 -1.68 -7.27 1.34
N GLN A 87 -1.81 -8.00 0.23
CA GLN A 87 -2.81 -9.07 0.11
C GLN A 87 -2.53 -10.25 1.05
N GLN A 88 -1.26 -10.61 1.25
CA GLN A 88 -0.88 -11.66 2.19
C GLN A 88 -1.16 -11.24 3.64
N GLU A 89 -0.86 -10.00 4.00
CA GLU A 89 -1.15 -9.45 5.33
C GLU A 89 -2.66 -9.42 5.60
N ILE A 90 -3.47 -8.98 4.62
CA ILE A 90 -4.93 -9.05 4.69
C ILE A 90 -5.40 -10.50 4.85
N ARG A 91 -4.83 -11.45 4.11
CA ARG A 91 -5.19 -12.87 4.23
C ARG A 91 -4.88 -13.39 5.62
N LYS A 92 -3.70 -13.14 6.17
CA LYS A 92 -3.30 -13.57 7.53
C LYS A 92 -4.23 -13.04 8.61
N LEU A 93 -4.58 -11.75 8.52
CA LEU A 93 -5.56 -11.13 9.44
C LEU A 93 -6.95 -11.75 9.34
N LEU A 94 -7.32 -12.27 8.17
CA LEU A 94 -8.62 -12.87 7.91
C LEU A 94 -8.66 -14.39 8.16
N THR A 95 -7.55 -15.11 8.08
CA THR A 95 -7.50 -16.58 8.20
C THR A 95 -7.32 -17.09 9.62
N GLY A 96 -7.26 -16.23 10.62
CA GLY A 96 -7.23 -16.65 12.02
C GLY A 96 -5.83 -16.86 12.62
N GLU A 97 -4.78 -16.90 11.78
CA GLU A 97 -3.40 -17.20 12.22
C GLU A 97 -2.80 -16.10 13.12
N GLU A 98 -3.25 -14.86 12.96
CA GLU A 98 -2.92 -13.72 13.85
C GLU A 98 -4.04 -13.35 14.82
N LEU A 99 -5.19 -14.04 14.78
CA LEU A 99 -6.38 -13.58 15.51
C LEU A 99 -6.38 -13.97 16.98
N GLY A 100 -5.77 -15.08 17.40
CA GLY A 100 -5.60 -15.44 18.83
C GLY A 100 -6.69 -14.93 19.78
N ASP A 101 -6.28 -14.29 20.89
CA ASP A 101 -7.16 -13.61 21.86
C ASP A 101 -7.43 -12.12 21.50
N ARG A 102 -7.24 -11.70 20.24
CA ARG A 102 -7.34 -10.28 19.88
C ARG A 102 -8.78 -9.79 19.87
N LYS A 103 -8.98 -8.56 20.35
CA LYS A 103 -10.30 -7.96 20.41
C LYS A 103 -10.82 -7.61 19.00
N PRO A 104 -12.13 -7.79 18.74
CA PRO A 104 -12.78 -7.44 17.47
C PRO A 104 -12.53 -6.00 17.01
N SER A 105 -12.44 -5.04 17.94
CA SER A 105 -12.10 -3.64 17.62
C SER A 105 -10.68 -3.47 17.10
N GLU A 106 -9.72 -4.25 17.61
CA GLU A 106 -8.32 -4.22 17.16
C GLU A 106 -8.20 -4.78 15.74
N LEU A 107 -8.94 -5.83 15.43
CA LEU A 107 -9.04 -6.37 14.07
C LEU A 107 -9.66 -5.33 13.14
N LEU A 108 -10.78 -4.73 13.53
CA LEU A 108 -11.43 -3.69 12.73
C LEU A 108 -10.48 -2.51 12.45
N ARG A 109 -9.71 -2.08 13.45
CA ARG A 109 -8.73 -1.00 13.30
C ARG A 109 -7.57 -1.39 12.38
N ALA A 110 -7.05 -2.61 12.51
CA ALA A 110 -6.04 -3.12 11.59
C ALA A 110 -6.57 -3.15 10.14
N MET A 111 -7.80 -3.59 9.95
CA MET A 111 -8.44 -3.63 8.63
C MET A 111 -8.74 -2.25 8.04
N LYS A 112 -9.11 -1.26 8.86
CA LYS A 112 -9.29 0.13 8.41
C LYS A 112 -7.97 0.73 7.92
N ASN A 113 -6.86 0.46 8.63
CA ASN A 113 -5.54 0.90 8.21
C ASN A 113 -5.12 0.26 6.87
N LEU A 114 -5.52 -0.99 6.63
CA LEU A 114 -5.26 -1.71 5.38
C LEU A 114 -6.16 -1.28 4.22
N LYS A 115 -7.39 -0.83 4.50
CA LYS A 115 -8.30 -0.25 3.51
C LYS A 115 -7.77 1.06 2.92
N ALA A 116 -6.94 1.79 3.67
CA ALA A 116 -6.23 2.97 3.18
C ALA A 116 -5.00 2.63 2.31
N SER A 117 -4.56 1.36 2.30
CA SER A 117 -3.36 0.89 1.60
C SER A 117 -3.58 -0.19 0.55
N SER A 118 -4.83 -0.54 0.22
CA SER A 118 -5.12 -1.61 -0.74
C SER A 118 -6.53 -1.52 -1.34
N ASN A 119 -6.70 -2.12 -2.54
CA ASN A 119 -7.95 -2.21 -3.29
C ASN A 119 -9.13 -2.66 -2.40
N VAL A 120 -10.03 -1.71 -2.09
CA VAL A 120 -11.20 -1.84 -1.21
C VAL A 120 -12.10 -3.04 -1.54
N ILE A 121 -12.11 -3.47 -2.81
CA ILE A 121 -12.92 -4.59 -3.31
C ILE A 121 -12.47 -5.93 -2.70
N PHE A 122 -11.17 -6.13 -2.47
CA PHE A 122 -10.64 -7.39 -1.95
C PHE A 122 -11.03 -7.60 -0.48
N VAL A 123 -10.95 -6.53 0.33
CA VAL A 123 -11.35 -6.54 1.74
C VAL A 123 -12.85 -6.84 1.87
N GLN A 124 -13.70 -6.25 1.02
CA GLN A 124 -15.14 -6.52 1.02
C GLN A 124 -15.50 -7.96 0.64
N HIS A 125 -14.87 -8.52 -0.40
CA HIS A 125 -15.19 -9.86 -0.87
C HIS A 125 -14.82 -10.95 0.15
N HIS A 126 -13.62 -10.86 0.73
CA HIS A 126 -13.20 -11.84 1.74
C HIS A 126 -13.93 -11.68 3.08
N TRP A 127 -14.36 -10.47 3.42
CA TRP A 127 -15.15 -10.24 4.63
C TRP A 127 -16.48 -11.00 4.64
N ARG A 128 -17.19 -11.07 3.50
CA ARG A 128 -18.43 -11.86 3.37
C ARG A 128 -18.25 -13.34 3.71
N LYS A 129 -17.04 -13.89 3.55
CA LYS A 129 -16.75 -15.28 3.95
C LYS A 129 -16.49 -15.41 5.45
N TYR A 130 -15.88 -14.40 6.07
CA TYR A 130 -15.63 -14.37 7.51
C TYR A 130 -16.91 -14.11 8.32
N SER A 131 -17.76 -13.22 7.80
CA SER A 131 -19.04 -12.83 8.40
C SER A 131 -19.95 -14.07 8.62
N GLN A 132 -19.93 -15.02 7.67
CA GLN A 132 -20.66 -16.28 7.73
C GLN A 132 -20.23 -17.21 8.89
N VAL A 133 -19.05 -16.99 9.49
CA VAL A 133 -18.48 -17.78 10.59
C VAL A 133 -18.86 -17.21 11.98
N GLN A 134 -19.19 -15.92 12.09
CA GLN A 134 -19.66 -15.31 13.35
C GLN A 134 -21.01 -14.60 13.18
N ARG A 135 -22.09 -15.38 13.28
CA ARG A 135 -23.50 -15.01 13.00
C ARG A 135 -24.07 -13.80 13.77
N GLY A 136 -23.34 -13.18 14.70
CA GLY A 136 -23.80 -12.04 15.51
C GLY A 136 -23.17 -10.68 15.19
N VAL A 137 -22.01 -10.65 14.52
CA VAL A 137 -21.15 -9.44 14.47
C VAL A 137 -21.20 -8.72 13.12
N GLU A 138 -21.79 -9.36 12.11
CA GLU A 138 -21.81 -8.90 10.70
C GLU A 138 -22.47 -7.52 10.52
N ASN A 139 -23.61 -7.29 11.18
CA ASN A 139 -24.40 -6.06 11.02
C ASN A 139 -23.77 -4.85 11.74
N LEU A 140 -23.03 -5.10 12.83
CA LEU A 140 -22.34 -4.04 13.56
C LEU A 140 -21.01 -3.71 12.85
N LEU A 141 -20.22 -4.72 12.46
CA LEU A 141 -18.93 -4.51 11.78
C LEU A 141 -19.09 -3.88 10.40
N GLY A 142 -20.07 -4.31 9.59
CA GLY A 142 -20.31 -3.75 8.25
C GLY A 142 -20.61 -2.24 8.28
N ASN A 143 -21.38 -1.80 9.27
CA ASN A 143 -21.65 -0.38 9.51
C ASN A 143 -20.42 0.36 10.04
N CYS A 144 -19.62 -0.25 10.93
CA CYS A 144 -18.41 0.37 11.47
C CYS A 144 -17.22 0.41 10.48
N LEU A 145 -17.19 -0.45 9.46
CA LEU A 145 -16.17 -0.43 8.40
C LEU A 145 -16.39 0.68 7.37
N LEU A 146 -17.63 1.16 7.26
CA LEU A 146 -18.04 2.26 6.39
C LEU A 146 -18.17 3.59 7.16
N SER A 147 -18.29 3.53 8.49
CA SER A 147 -18.38 4.70 9.36
C SER A 147 -17.06 4.98 10.08
N ASN A 148 -16.66 6.25 10.17
CA ASN A 148 -15.51 6.70 10.98
C ASN A 148 -15.84 6.85 12.48
N ASP A 149 -16.98 6.34 12.92
CA ASP A 149 -17.49 6.48 14.27
C ASP A 149 -16.72 5.61 15.29
N GLN A 150 -15.98 6.25 16.20
CA GLN A 150 -15.29 5.60 17.34
C GLN A 150 -16.25 4.91 18.30
N GLN A 151 -17.52 5.32 18.35
CA GLN A 151 -18.52 4.72 19.22
C GLN A 151 -18.95 3.33 18.71
N CYS A 152 -18.80 3.11 17.42
CA CYS A 152 -19.05 1.84 16.74
C CYS A 152 -17.99 0.78 17.13
N GLU A 153 -16.73 1.19 17.30
CA GLU A 153 -15.62 0.32 17.76
C GLU A 153 -15.82 -0.18 19.19
N LYS A 154 -16.27 0.68 20.12
CA LYS A 154 -16.54 0.28 21.51
C LYS A 154 -17.70 -0.71 21.63
N ARG A 155 -18.72 -0.58 20.77
CA ARG A 155 -19.88 -1.48 20.76
C ARG A 155 -19.54 -2.88 20.27
N LEU A 156 -18.48 -3.02 19.46
CA LEU A 156 -18.03 -4.30 18.92
C LEU A 156 -17.37 -5.19 19.96
N ASP A 157 -16.59 -4.60 20.85
CA ASP A 157 -15.96 -5.35 21.95
C ASP A 157 -16.99 -5.78 23.01
N LEU A 158 -17.99 -4.94 23.28
CA LEU A 158 -19.07 -5.22 24.25
C LEU A 158 -20.13 -6.22 23.76
N SER A 159 -20.15 -6.54 22.46
CA SER A 159 -21.14 -7.48 21.88
C SER A 159 -20.64 -8.93 21.84
N LEU A 160 -19.41 -9.18 22.28
CA LEU A 160 -18.71 -10.48 22.22
C LEU A 160 -18.24 -10.99 23.60
N GLU A 161 -18.59 -10.27 24.68
CA GLU A 161 -18.63 -10.77 26.07
C GLU A 161 -20.02 -11.35 26.37
#